data_AF-A0A924T946-F1
#
_entry.id   AF-A0A924T946-F1
#
_cell.length_a   1.000
_cell.length_b   1.000
_cell.length_c   1.000
_cell.angle_alpha   90.00
_cell.angle_beta   90.00
_cell.angle_gamma   90.00
#
_symmetry.space_group_name_H-M   'P 1'
#
loop_
_entity.id
_entity.type
_entity.pdbx_description
1 polymer ?
#
loop_
_entity_poly.entity_id
_entity_poly.type
_entity_poly.pdbx_seq_one_letter_code
_entity_poly.pdbx_strand_id
1 'polypeptide(L)' 'MNPSRLFIERPVATALLMLAILLSGLMAYRLLPLSALPEVDYPTISVTTLYPGASPDVISTTVTAPLERQFGQMPGLNQ' A
#
# COMPACT_ATOMS: atom_id res chain seq x y z
N MET A 1 -2.81 26.94 40.00
CA MET A 1 -4.07 26.73 39.26
C MET A 1 -4.32 25.23 39.22
N ASN A 2 -5.42 24.76 39.81
CA ASN A 2 -5.72 23.32 39.88
C ASN A 2 -6.53 22.92 38.65
N PRO A 3 -5.97 22.19 37.67
CA PRO A 3 -6.69 21.78 36.47
C PRO A 3 -7.94 20.96 36.80
N SER A 4 -7.90 20.19 37.89
CA SER A 4 -9.00 19.38 38.39
C SER A 4 -10.24 20.18 38.80
N ARG A 5 -10.09 21.45 39.23
CA ARG A 5 -11.22 22.26 39.70
C ARG A 5 -12.19 22.59 38.56
N LEU A 6 -11.66 22.82 37.36
CA LEU A 6 -12.47 23.12 36.17
C LEU A 6 -13.34 21.92 35.75
N PHE A 7 -12.81 20.70 35.87
CA PHE A 7 -13.54 19.47 35.53
C PHE A 7 -14.63 19.12 36.56
N ILE A 8 -14.45 19.50 37.83
CA ILE A 8 -15.41 19.25 38.92
C ILE A 8 -16.54 20.30 38.92
N GLU A 9 -16.23 21.58 38.67
CA GLU A 9 -17.23 22.66 38.67
C GLU A 9 -18.17 22.63 37.45
N ARG A 10 -17.76 21.97 36.35
CA ARG A 10 -18.58 21.82 35.13
C ARG A 10 -18.75 20.36 34.71
N PRO A 11 -19.50 19.55 35.48
CA PRO A 11 -19.66 18.12 35.23
C PRO A 11 -20.27 17.81 33.86
N VAL A 12 -21.17 18.67 33.36
CA VAL A 12 -21.78 18.53 32.03
C VAL A 12 -20.76 18.72 30.90
N ALA A 13 -19.87 19.72 31.02
CA ALA A 13 -18.85 19.97 30.01
C ALA A 13 -17.82 18.82 29.95
N THR A 14 -17.41 18.31 31.12
CA THR A 14 -16.52 17.15 31.22
C THR A 14 -17.13 15.89 30.61
N ALA A 15 -18.43 15.63 30.88
CA ALA A 15 -19.13 14.48 30.32
C ALA A 15 -19.25 14.56 28.79
N LEU A 16 -19.59 15.74 28.25
CA LEU A 16 -19.64 15.95 26.80
C LEU A 16 -18.26 15.80 26.14
N LEU A 17 -17.19 16.26 26.79
CA LEU A 17 -15.82 16.09 26.30
C LEU A 17 -15.39 14.62 26.29
N MET A 18 -15.68 13.87 27.35
CA MET A 18 -15.42 12.43 27.40
C MET A 18 -16.20 11.68 26.31
N LEU A 19 -17.46 12.06 26.09
CA LEU A 19 -18.30 11.46 25.06
C LEU A 19 -17.80 11.78 23.64
N ALA A 20 -17.34 13.02 23.41
CA ALA A 20 -16.73 13.41 22.14
C ALA A 20 -15.46 12.61 21.84
N ILE A 21 -14.59 12.41 22.84
CA ILE A 21 -13.37 11.59 22.70
C ILE A 21 -13.74 10.14 22.41
N LEU A 22 -14.72 9.58 23.11
CA LEU A 22 -15.16 8.20 22.92
C LEU A 22 -15.72 7.98 21.50
N LEU A 23 -16.57 8.88 21.01
CA LEU A 23 -17.13 8.80 19.66
C LEU A 23 -16.05 8.97 18.59
N SER A 24 -15.12 9.91 18.79
CA SER A 24 -13.98 10.10 17.87
C SER A 24 -13.11 8.85 17.81
N GLY A 25 -12.84 8.21 18.95
CA GLY A 25 -12.07 6.97 19.02
C GLY A 25 -12.77 5.80 18.32
N LEU A 26 -14.08 5.66 18.48
CA LEU A 26 -14.87 4.63 17.81
C LEU A 26 -14.89 4.82 16.28
N MET A 27 -15.02 6.07 15.83
CA MET A 27 -14.95 6.43 14.41
C MET A 27 -13.57 6.10 13.83
N ALA A 28 -12.49 6.48 14.53
CA ALA A 28 -11.12 6.18 14.13
C ALA A 28 -10.85 4.67 14.08
N TYR A 29 -11.39 3.90 15.02
CA TYR A 29 -11.28 2.44 15.04
C TYR A 29 -11.87 1.77 13.78
N ARG A 30 -12.97 2.32 13.24
CA ARG A 30 -13.55 1.83 11.98
C ARG A 30 -12.79 2.28 10.74
N LEU A 31 -12.11 3.42 10.80
CA LEU A 31 -11.33 3.95 9.69
C LEU A 31 -9.92 3.36 9.60
N LEU A 32 -9.47 2.62 10.61
CA LEU A 32 -8.20 1.91 10.57
C LEU A 32 -8.27 0.80 9.51
N PRO A 33 -7.56 0.95 8.37
CA PRO A 33 -7.50 -0.10 7.37
C PRO A 33 -6.70 -1.26 7.98
N LEU A 34 -7.38 -2.37 8.23
CA LEU A 34 -6.73 -3.61 8.58
C LEU A 34 -6.10 -4.16 7.30
N SER A 35 -4.87 -3.72 7.00
CA SER A 35 -4.04 -4.30 5.94
C SER A 35 -3.64 -5.72 6.35
N ALA A 36 -4.54 -6.68 6.12
CA ALA A 36 -4.40 -8.08 6.54
C ALA A 36 -3.31 -8.83 5.75
N LEU A 37 -2.86 -8.27 4.63
CA LEU A 37 -1.70 -8.74 3.88
C LEU A 37 -0.87 -7.49 3.59
N PRO A 38 0.39 -7.39 4.06
CA PRO A 38 1.31 -6.43 3.46
C PRO A 38 1.28 -6.70 1.96
N GLU A 39 0.94 -5.71 1.16
CA GLU A 39 1.06 -5.78 -0.30
C GLU A 39 2.55 -5.93 -0.56
N VAL A 40 3.00 -7.18 -0.68
CA VAL A 40 4.34 -7.48 -1.15
C VAL A 40 4.23 -7.26 -2.66
N ASP A 41 4.30 -5.99 -3.04
CA ASP A 41 4.56 -5.57 -4.41
C ASP A 41 5.94 -6.13 -4.76
N TYR A 42 5.98 -7.39 -5.18
CA TYR A 42 7.13 -7.91 -5.90
C TYR A 42 7.16 -7.13 -7.21
N PRO A 43 8.16 -6.25 -7.46
CA PRO A 43 8.21 -5.45 -8.66
C PRO A 43 8.62 -6.35 -9.83
N THR A 44 7.73 -7.24 -10.26
CA THR A 44 7.94 -8.10 -11.41
C THR A 44 7.51 -7.32 -12.65
N ILE A 45 8.48 -6.98 -13.49
CA ILE A 45 8.23 -6.34 -14.78
C ILE A 45 7.76 -7.44 -15.76
N SER A 46 6.45 -7.49 -16.05
CA SER A 46 5.93 -8.40 -17.08
C SER A 46 6.01 -7.72 -18.46
N VAL A 47 6.76 -8.33 -19.38
CA VAL A 47 6.90 -7.85 -20.76
C VAL A 47 6.20 -8.83 -21.69
N THR A 48 5.06 -8.41 -22.24
CA THR A 48 4.32 -9.21 -23.24
C THR A 48 4.67 -8.72 -24.64
N THR A 49 5.22 -9.61 -25.48
CA THR A 49 5.45 -9.33 -26.88
C THR A 49 4.52 -10.19 -27.73
N LEU A 50 3.81 -9.55 -28.66
CA LEU A 50 2.89 -10.23 -29.57
C LEU A 50 3.40 -10.04 -31.00
N TYR A 51 3.81 -11.13 -31.64
CA TYR A 51 4.20 -11.11 -33.07
C TYR A 51 3.37 -12.18 -33.81
N PRO A 52 2.22 -11.78 -34.37
CA PRO A 52 1.30 -12.72 -35.02
C PRO A 52 1.92 -13.28 -36.31
N GLY A 53 1.95 -14.60 -36.43
CA GLY A 53 2.43 -15.30 -37.62
C GLY A 53 3.91 -15.73 -37.59
N ALA A 54 4.65 -15.50 -36.50
CA ALA A 54 5.98 -16.11 -36.31
C ALA A 54 5.89 -17.49 -35.64
N SER A 55 6.79 -18.39 -36.03
CA SER A 55 7.03 -19.62 -35.29
C SER A 55 7.63 -19.31 -33.90
N PRO A 56 7.38 -20.15 -32.88
CA PRO A 56 7.94 -19.98 -31.54
C PRO A 56 9.47 -19.79 -31.52
N ASP A 57 10.19 -20.47 -32.43
CA ASP A 57 11.64 -20.33 -32.59
C ASP A 57 12.08 -18.91 -32.99
N VAL A 58 11.31 -18.24 -33.86
CA VAL A 58 11.61 -16.88 -34.31
C VAL A 58 11.32 -15.85 -33.21
N ILE A 59 10.26 -16.06 -32.41
CA ILE A 59 9.97 -15.22 -31.24
C ILE A 59 11.12 -15.27 -30.22
N SER A 60 11.59 -16.48 -29.91
CA SER A 60 12.67 -16.68 -28.93
C SER A 60 13.98 -16.00 -29.38
N THR A 61 14.37 -16.21 -30.63
CA THR A 61 15.66 -15.73 -31.14
C THR A 61 15.67 -14.26 -31.54
N THR A 62 14.56 -13.74 -32.07
CA THR A 62 14.50 -12.39 -32.66
C THR A 62 13.92 -11.36 -31.70
N VAL A 63 13.07 -11.77 -30.75
CA VAL A 63 12.38 -10.85 -29.82
C VAL A 63 12.84 -11.06 -28.38
N THR A 64 12.82 -12.29 -27.88
CA THR A 64 13.16 -12.56 -26.46
C THR A 64 14.66 -12.38 -26.17
N ALA A 65 15.54 -12.96 -26.98
CA ALA A 65 16.99 -12.87 -26.79
C ALA A 65 17.57 -11.44 -26.74
N PRO A 66 17.18 -10.48 -27.61
CA PRO A 66 17.65 -9.10 -27.47
C PRO A 66 17.02 -8.38 -26.27
N LEU A 67 15.76 -8.66 -25.92
CA LEU A 67 15.12 -8.07 -24.75
C LEU A 67 15.81 -8.51 -23.46
N GLU A 68 16.13 -9.80 -23.30
CA GLU A 68 16.89 -10.32 -22.16
C GLU A 68 18.26 -9.66 -22.01
N ARG A 69 18.99 -9.44 -23.13
CA ARG A 69 20.29 -8.75 -23.08
C ARG A 69 20.16 -7.29 -22.66
N GLN A 70 19.09 -6.60 -23.06
CA GLN A 70 18.84 -5.21 -22.66
C GLN A 70 18.40 -5.11 -21.21
N PHE A 71 17.54 -6.01 -20.74
CA PHE A 71 17.14 -6.07 -19.33
C PHE A 71 18.30 -6.50 -18.43
N GLY A 72 19.14 -7.45 -18.85
CA GLY A 72 20.34 -7.87 -18.10
C GLY A 72 21.42 -6.79 -17.96
N GLN A 73 21.36 -5.71 -18.73
CA GLN A 73 22.24 -4.54 -18.58
C GLN A 73 21.70 -3.49 -17.59
N MET A 74 20.44 -3.61 -17.14
CA MET A 74 19.87 -2.70 -16.15
C MET A 74 20.26 -3.12 -14.73
N PRO A 75 21.01 -2.29 -13.98
CA PRO A 75 21.38 -2.60 -12.61
C PRO A 75 20.14 -2.64 -11.71
N GLY A 76 19.94 -3.74 -10.97
CA GLY A 76 18.84 -3.91 -10.01
C GLY A 76 17.81 -4.99 -10.34
N LEU A 77 17.96 -5.68 -11.47
CA LEU A 77 17.16 -6.88 -11.79
C LEU A 77 17.89 -8.13 -11.29
N ASN A 78 17.30 -8.83 -10.32
CA ASN A 78 17.75 -10.18 -9.96
C ASN A 78 17.25 -11.15 -11.04
N GLN A 79 18.16 -11.99 -11.53
CA GLN A 79 17.94 -12.98 -12.59
C GLN A 79 16.89 -14.03 -12.20
#